data_AF-A0A399RG05-F1
#
_entry.id   AF-A0A399RG05-F1
#
_cell.length_a   1.000
_cell.length_b   1.000
_cell.length_c   1.000
_cell.angle_alpha   90.00
_cell.angle_beta   90.00
_cell.angle_gamma   90.00
#
_symmetry.space_group_name_H-M   'P 1'
#
loop_
_entity.id
_entity.type
_entity.pdbx_description
1 polymer ?
#
loop_
_entity_poly.entity_id
_entity_poly.type
_entity_poly.pdbx_seq_one_letter_code
_entity_poly.pdbx_strand_id
1 'polypeptide(L)'
;MKSLEYLLAAAVAATLPNLACAQTDPQQDQQLSAFRTVTYGLEADNHCQLFDYVQRETISYVKSTMLSTLRSRYNPQGLEAEEARIVGLAAEHWDGCLPRELSDKWQLAEQAALYGNSVLAAGGAIPERVLPCAISSEGPSLTYPELLAIREDVVAHYADRADRPAFEAMSASISHGMTAQCEANGFSQDLKPVYTWKTQKVLAEKTAAGEETSITEFGPWTSYRYFPFQGFKEFLVSAYRTPTGGTGRIVSVALATESALGASGKLYGRDDGTLSIELSGSADAIEFRAAGMEPVRFQKTGGTGGNNFLAEGSFSLDEAATRALLELPEETKLAIYYQPGGRNTWIQFQNYSDQDAVLPVGRLKAAIDWASAPVPE
;
A
#
# COMPACT_ATOMS: atom_id res chain seq x y z
N MET A 1 -24.21 -3.17 33.01
CA MET A 1 -23.83 -1.98 32.21
C MET A 1 -23.24 -0.91 33.13
N LYS A 2 -21.93 -0.94 33.41
CA LYS A 2 -21.12 0.14 34.02
C LYS A 2 -19.64 -0.25 34.24
N SER A 3 -19.02 -0.96 33.30
CA SER A 3 -17.67 -1.51 33.52
C SER A 3 -16.80 -1.60 32.26
N LEU A 4 -16.98 -0.70 31.29
CA LEU A 4 -16.06 -0.55 30.14
C LEU A 4 -15.30 0.79 30.11
N GLU A 5 -15.69 1.77 30.96
CA GLU A 5 -15.10 3.13 30.95
C GLU A 5 -13.78 3.26 31.73
N TYR A 6 -13.31 2.22 32.42
CA TYR A 6 -12.18 2.33 33.36
C TYR A 6 -10.83 1.81 32.86
N LEU A 7 -10.76 1.11 31.71
CA LEU A 7 -9.48 0.60 31.18
C LEU A 7 -8.71 1.62 30.34
N LEU A 8 -9.33 2.74 29.96
CA LEU A 8 -8.69 3.85 29.23
C LEU A 8 -8.05 4.93 30.14
N ALA A 9 -8.23 4.84 31.46
CA ALA A 9 -7.80 5.89 32.39
C ALA A 9 -6.45 5.63 33.09
N ALA A 10 -5.88 4.43 33.03
CA ALA A 10 -4.76 4.05 33.91
C ALA A 10 -3.35 4.05 33.28
N ALA A 11 -3.20 4.34 31.99
CA ALA A 11 -1.89 4.40 31.32
C ALA A 11 -1.60 5.74 30.60
N VAL A 12 -2.35 6.80 30.93
CA VAL A 12 -2.22 8.12 30.27
C VAL A 12 -1.33 9.10 31.06
N ALA A 13 -0.87 8.73 32.26
CA ALA A 13 -0.24 9.67 33.18
C ALA A 13 1.29 9.87 33.02
N ALA A 14 1.97 9.21 32.08
CA ALA A 14 3.44 9.26 32.06
C ALA A 14 4.12 9.29 30.67
N THR A 15 3.60 9.99 29.66
CA THR A 15 4.40 10.47 28.50
C THR A 15 3.70 11.59 27.70
N LEU A 16 3.14 12.62 28.35
CA LEU A 16 2.58 13.79 27.64
C LEU A 16 3.21 15.17 28.01
N PRO A 17 4.55 15.36 28.12
CA PRO A 17 5.07 16.71 28.32
C PRO A 17 5.05 17.60 27.06
N ASN A 18 4.91 17.04 25.84
CA ASN A 18 5.15 17.79 24.60
C ASN A 18 3.90 18.09 23.75
N LEU A 19 2.70 17.78 24.23
CA LEU A 19 1.44 18.27 23.64
C LEU A 19 0.96 19.50 24.41
N ALA A 20 1.82 20.51 24.53
CA ALA A 20 1.45 21.79 25.12
C ALA A 20 1.03 22.79 24.01
N CYS A 21 -0.21 23.26 24.15
CA CYS A 21 -0.86 24.46 23.54
C CYS A 21 -1.88 24.24 22.40
N ALA A 22 -3.07 23.76 22.76
CA ALA A 22 -4.34 24.51 22.79
C ALA A 22 -5.33 23.64 23.57
N GLN A 23 -6.19 24.22 24.42
CA GLN A 23 -7.09 23.50 25.33
C GLN A 23 -8.20 22.74 24.61
N THR A 24 -7.86 21.61 24.01
CA THR A 24 -8.81 20.52 23.73
C THR A 24 -8.23 19.29 24.39
N ASP A 25 -8.98 18.72 25.31
CA ASP A 25 -8.70 17.39 25.83
C ASP A 25 -8.40 16.47 24.61
N PRO A 26 -7.23 15.81 24.52
CA PRO A 26 -6.91 14.92 23.43
C PRO A 26 -7.95 13.79 23.23
N GLN A 27 -8.81 13.55 24.23
CA GLN A 27 -9.97 12.65 24.13
C GLN A 27 -11.19 13.26 23.42
N GLN A 28 -11.25 14.59 23.23
CA GLN A 28 -12.36 15.31 22.59
C GLN A 28 -12.05 15.77 21.15
N ASP A 29 -10.80 15.72 20.69
CA ASP A 29 -10.46 16.06 19.31
C ASP A 29 -10.78 14.90 18.36
N GLN A 30 -11.96 14.95 17.74
CA GLN A 30 -12.43 13.95 16.80
C GLN A 30 -11.48 13.72 15.62
N GLN A 31 -10.73 14.74 15.18
CA GLN A 31 -9.78 14.60 14.06
C GLN A 31 -8.50 13.87 14.51
N LEU A 32 -8.03 14.13 15.73
CA LEU A 32 -6.93 13.36 16.33
C LEU A 32 -7.34 11.90 16.58
N SER A 33 -8.58 11.68 17.04
CA SER A 33 -9.13 10.32 17.18
C SER A 33 -9.20 9.60 15.84
N ALA A 34 -9.74 10.24 14.80
CA ALA A 34 -9.78 9.67 13.45
C ALA A 34 -8.37 9.35 12.95
N PHE A 35 -7.42 10.28 13.08
CA PHE A 35 -6.01 10.08 12.70
C PHE A 35 -5.37 8.86 13.38
N ARG A 36 -5.56 8.72 14.70
CA ARG A 36 -5.08 7.57 15.47
C ARG A 36 -5.71 6.27 14.97
N THR A 37 -7.02 6.24 14.79
CA THR A 37 -7.74 5.04 14.35
C THR A 37 -7.31 4.60 12.95
N VAL A 38 -7.26 5.51 11.98
CA VAL A 38 -6.85 5.15 10.61
C VAL A 38 -5.36 4.78 10.53
N THR A 39 -4.50 5.40 11.35
CA THR A 39 -3.09 5.01 11.45
C THR A 39 -2.95 3.60 12.02
N TYR A 40 -3.69 3.28 13.09
CA TYR A 40 -3.73 1.93 13.67
C TYR A 40 -4.23 0.91 12.64
N GLY A 41 -5.34 1.21 11.95
CA GLY A 41 -5.91 0.32 10.94
C GLY A 41 -4.96 0.06 9.78
N LEU A 42 -4.29 1.09 9.24
CA LEU A 42 -3.32 0.92 8.15
C LEU A 42 -2.10 0.10 8.56
N GLU A 43 -1.68 0.21 9.82
CA GLU A 43 -0.59 -0.58 10.37
C GLU A 43 -1.04 -2.03 10.63
N ALA A 44 -2.22 -2.23 11.21
CA ALA A 44 -2.83 -3.56 11.31
C ALA A 44 -2.94 -4.24 9.93
N ASP A 45 -3.34 -3.48 8.91
CA ASP A 45 -3.39 -3.96 7.53
C ASP A 45 -2.00 -4.29 6.96
N ASN A 46 -0.89 -3.77 7.51
CA ASN A 46 0.45 -4.18 7.07
C ASN A 46 0.78 -5.61 7.51
N HIS A 47 0.28 -6.04 8.67
CA HIS A 47 0.58 -7.35 9.29
C HIS A 47 -0.48 -8.41 9.02
N CYS A 48 -1.69 -7.99 8.66
CA CYS A 48 -2.82 -8.86 8.33
C CYS A 48 -3.58 -8.21 7.17
N GLN A 49 -3.95 -8.96 6.15
CA GLN A 49 -4.69 -8.41 5.01
C GLN A 49 -6.14 -8.09 5.41
N LEU A 50 -6.35 -6.88 5.91
CA LEU A 50 -7.65 -6.41 6.41
C LEU A 50 -8.43 -5.64 5.36
N PHE A 51 -7.73 -4.92 4.49
CA PHE A 51 -8.34 -4.01 3.52
C PHE A 51 -7.97 -4.40 2.09
N ASP A 52 -8.92 -4.26 1.17
CA ASP A 52 -8.61 -4.23 -0.25
C ASP A 52 -7.84 -2.95 -0.62
N TYR A 53 -7.33 -2.91 -1.85
CA TYR A 53 -6.60 -1.75 -2.35
C TYR A 53 -7.34 -0.42 -2.17
N VAL A 54 -8.64 -0.38 -2.51
CA VAL A 54 -9.38 0.88 -2.56
C VAL A 54 -9.72 1.37 -1.15
N GLN A 55 -10.08 0.45 -0.27
CA GLN A 55 -10.31 0.75 1.13
C GLN A 55 -9.03 1.24 1.79
N ARG A 56 -7.89 0.58 1.56
CA ARG A 56 -6.58 1.03 2.07
C ARG A 56 -6.22 2.44 1.59
N GLU A 57 -6.36 2.71 0.29
CA GLU A 57 -6.07 4.03 -0.28
C GLU A 57 -7.00 5.11 0.30
N THR A 58 -8.27 4.79 0.51
CA THR A 58 -9.21 5.73 1.13
C THR A 58 -8.85 6.02 2.59
N ILE A 59 -8.48 4.99 3.37
CA ILE A 59 -8.04 5.17 4.76
C ILE A 59 -6.73 5.97 4.81
N SER A 60 -5.80 5.73 3.88
CA SER A 60 -4.57 6.52 3.70
C SER A 60 -4.85 7.98 3.37
N TYR A 61 -5.85 8.24 2.52
CA TYR A 61 -6.34 9.59 2.26
C TYR A 61 -6.90 10.24 3.52
N VAL A 62 -7.76 9.54 4.28
CA VAL A 62 -8.31 10.05 5.55
C VAL A 62 -7.17 10.40 6.51
N LYS A 63 -6.17 9.52 6.66
CA LYS A 63 -4.98 9.78 7.48
C LYS A 63 -4.28 11.07 7.07
N SER A 64 -4.04 11.24 5.77
CA SER A 64 -3.33 12.40 5.22
C SER A 64 -4.11 13.71 5.41
N THR A 65 -5.43 13.68 5.20
CA THR A 65 -6.32 14.84 5.39
C THR A 65 -6.39 15.24 6.87
N MET A 66 -6.52 14.26 7.78
CA MET A 66 -6.49 14.52 9.22
C MET A 66 -5.13 15.07 9.65
N LEU A 67 -4.02 14.48 9.19
CA LEU A 67 -2.67 14.96 9.49
C LEU A 67 -2.45 16.41 9.03
N SER A 68 -2.89 16.75 7.81
CA SER A 68 -2.83 18.12 7.29
C SER A 68 -3.56 19.11 8.21
N THR A 69 -4.75 18.73 8.67
CA THR A 69 -5.54 19.57 9.59
C THR A 69 -4.93 19.64 10.99
N LEU A 70 -4.31 18.56 11.46
CA LEU A 70 -3.65 18.51 12.76
C LEU A 70 -2.37 19.36 12.79
N ARG A 71 -1.61 19.42 11.67
CA ARG A 71 -0.37 20.20 11.57
C ARG A 71 -0.56 21.70 11.80
N SER A 72 -1.76 22.25 11.59
CA SER A 72 -2.05 23.66 11.90
C SER A 72 -2.36 23.89 13.39
N ARG A 73 -2.64 22.84 14.15
CA ARG A 73 -3.11 22.90 15.55
C ARG A 73 -2.11 22.33 16.56
N TYR A 74 -1.24 21.41 16.14
CA TYR A 74 -0.32 20.69 17.02
C TYR A 74 1.14 20.85 16.56
N ASN A 75 2.07 20.71 17.51
CA ASN A 75 3.51 20.68 17.24
C ASN A 75 3.87 19.52 16.28
N PRO A 76 4.58 19.76 15.15
CA PRO A 76 5.00 18.72 14.22
C PRO A 76 5.70 17.52 14.88
N GLN A 77 6.65 17.77 15.79
CA GLN A 77 7.36 16.70 16.51
C GLN A 77 6.44 15.88 17.40
N GLY A 78 5.41 16.51 17.98
CA GLY A 78 4.41 15.82 18.79
C GLY A 78 3.50 14.93 17.96
N LEU A 79 3.12 15.38 16.75
CA LEU A 79 2.35 14.56 15.81
C LEU A 79 3.16 13.38 15.27
N GLU A 80 4.43 13.58 14.94
CA GLU A 80 5.34 12.51 14.51
C GLU A 80 5.53 11.47 15.62
N ALA A 81 5.77 11.92 16.86
CA ALA A 81 5.89 11.02 18.01
C ALA A 81 4.59 10.25 18.27
N GLU A 82 3.43 10.90 18.11
CA GLU A 82 2.13 10.24 18.28
C GLU A 82 1.85 9.22 17.18
N GLU A 83 2.18 9.54 15.92
CA GLU A 83 2.10 8.59 14.81
C GLU A 83 2.97 7.37 15.07
N ALA A 84 4.24 7.57 15.43
CA ALA A 84 5.17 6.50 15.77
C ALA A 84 4.67 5.64 16.94
N ARG A 85 4.07 6.26 17.96
CA ARG A 85 3.48 5.55 19.10
C ARG A 85 2.30 4.66 18.67
N ILE A 86 1.42 5.15 17.82
CA ILE A 86 0.27 4.37 17.31
C ILE A 86 0.74 3.23 16.40
N VAL A 87 1.73 3.48 15.54
CA VAL A 87 2.34 2.44 14.69
C VAL A 87 2.99 1.37 15.55
N GLY A 88 3.77 1.74 16.58
CA GLY A 88 4.37 0.79 17.51
C GLY A 88 3.31 -0.05 18.24
N LEU A 89 2.24 0.58 18.73
CA LEU A 89 1.14 -0.12 19.38
C LEU A 89 0.44 -1.13 18.45
N ALA A 90 0.19 -0.75 17.20
CA ALA A 90 -0.42 -1.66 16.23
C ALA A 90 0.53 -2.81 15.88
N ALA A 91 1.82 -2.55 15.64
CA ALA A 91 2.79 -3.60 15.37
C ALA A 91 2.93 -4.60 16.56
N GLU A 92 2.96 -4.11 17.79
CA GLU A 92 2.93 -4.98 18.99
C GLU A 92 1.64 -5.79 19.10
N HIS A 93 0.53 -5.22 18.65
CA HIS A 93 -0.76 -5.87 18.71
C HIS A 93 -0.95 -6.95 17.65
N TRP A 94 -0.37 -6.77 16.46
CA TRP A 94 -0.59 -7.56 15.25
C TRP A 94 0.70 -8.26 14.81
N ASP A 95 1.17 -9.22 15.61
CA ASP A 95 2.18 -10.18 15.16
C ASP A 95 1.51 -11.23 14.28
N GLY A 96 1.26 -10.86 13.02
CA GLY A 96 0.39 -11.59 12.09
C GLY A 96 -1.11 -11.29 12.27
N CYS A 97 -1.96 -12.16 11.72
CA CYS A 97 -3.41 -12.03 11.86
C CYS A 97 -3.90 -12.51 13.22
N LEU A 98 -4.58 -11.62 13.94
CA LEU A 98 -5.22 -11.96 15.20
C LEU A 98 -6.50 -12.78 14.99
N PRO A 99 -6.79 -13.76 15.86
CA PRO A 99 -8.11 -14.39 15.89
C PRO A 99 -9.21 -13.35 16.12
N ARG A 100 -10.36 -13.50 15.44
CA ARG A 100 -11.50 -12.57 15.56
C ARG A 100 -12.09 -12.47 16.96
N GLU A 101 -11.85 -13.47 17.81
CA GLU A 101 -12.33 -13.51 19.19
C GLU A 101 -11.67 -12.47 20.11
N LEU A 102 -10.53 -11.88 19.69
CA LEU A 102 -9.85 -10.80 20.42
C LEU A 102 -10.46 -9.42 20.06
N SER A 103 -11.68 -9.19 20.53
CA SER A 103 -12.60 -8.13 20.08
C SER A 103 -12.04 -6.70 20.04
N ASP A 104 -11.20 -6.35 21.01
CA ASP A 104 -10.88 -4.95 21.31
C ASP A 104 -9.94 -4.35 20.25
N LYS A 105 -9.00 -5.17 19.76
CA LYS A 105 -8.03 -4.79 18.72
C LYS A 105 -8.69 -4.76 17.34
N TRP A 106 -9.62 -5.67 17.10
CA TRP A 106 -10.44 -5.73 15.88
C TRP A 106 -11.32 -4.50 15.75
N GLN A 107 -11.91 -4.01 16.84
CA GLN A 107 -12.78 -2.84 16.83
C GLN A 107 -12.09 -1.59 16.25
N LEU A 108 -10.79 -1.38 16.52
CA LEU A 108 -10.05 -0.25 15.96
C LEU A 108 -9.83 -0.38 14.44
N ALA A 109 -9.54 -1.59 13.96
CA ALA A 109 -9.39 -1.85 12.53
C ALA A 109 -10.74 -1.73 11.80
N GLU A 110 -11.82 -2.26 12.39
CA GLU A 110 -13.19 -2.11 11.86
C GLU A 110 -13.64 -0.65 11.85
N GLN A 111 -13.28 0.13 12.87
CA GLN A 111 -13.56 1.56 12.90
C GLN A 111 -12.78 2.32 11.81
N ALA A 112 -11.54 1.90 11.49
CA ALA A 112 -10.78 2.46 10.37
C ALA A 112 -11.46 2.14 9.02
N ALA A 113 -11.93 0.90 8.83
CA ALA A 113 -12.76 0.51 7.69
C ALA A 113 -14.04 1.36 7.59
N LEU A 114 -14.69 1.64 8.72
CA LEU A 114 -15.88 2.50 8.77
C LEU A 114 -15.57 3.93 8.28
N TYR A 115 -14.46 4.54 8.74
CA TYR A 115 -14.03 5.86 8.24
C TYR A 115 -13.81 5.86 6.72
N GLY A 116 -13.08 4.88 6.20
CA GLY A 116 -12.81 4.77 4.76
C GLY A 116 -14.09 4.61 3.96
N ASN A 117 -14.96 3.69 4.36
CA ASN A 117 -16.22 3.41 3.68
C ASN A 117 -17.18 4.61 3.75
N SER A 118 -17.23 5.34 4.87
CA SER A 118 -18.06 6.54 4.99
C SER A 118 -17.64 7.65 4.01
N VAL A 119 -16.34 7.81 3.74
CA VAL A 119 -15.84 8.74 2.71
C VAL A 119 -16.26 8.29 1.31
N LEU A 120 -16.11 7.00 0.98
CA LEU A 120 -16.52 6.47 -0.33
C LEU A 120 -18.02 6.67 -0.58
N ALA A 121 -18.85 6.41 0.43
CA ALA A 121 -20.30 6.52 0.33
C ALA A 121 -20.85 7.96 0.38
N ALA A 122 -20.04 8.92 0.86
CA ALA A 122 -20.48 10.30 1.07
C ALA A 122 -20.83 11.02 -0.24
N GLY A 123 -20.11 10.71 -1.32
CA GLY A 123 -20.36 11.31 -2.64
C GLY A 123 -21.79 11.07 -3.14
N GLY A 124 -22.33 9.87 -2.95
CA GLY A 124 -23.70 9.55 -3.37
C GLY A 124 -24.81 10.19 -2.54
N ALA A 125 -24.48 10.92 -1.46
CA ALA A 125 -25.43 11.73 -0.69
C ALA A 125 -25.40 13.22 -1.08
N ILE A 126 -24.52 13.64 -2.00
CA ILE A 126 -24.49 15.01 -2.51
C ILE A 126 -25.78 15.23 -3.33
N PRO A 127 -26.53 16.33 -3.10
CA PRO A 127 -27.74 16.62 -3.86
C PRO A 127 -27.45 16.74 -5.36
N GLU A 128 -28.30 16.14 -6.21
CA GLU A 128 -28.14 16.14 -7.67
C GLU A 128 -27.95 17.56 -8.26
N ARG A 129 -28.61 18.57 -7.68
CA ARG A 129 -28.49 19.99 -8.09
C ARG A 129 -27.08 20.59 -7.95
N VAL A 130 -26.21 19.97 -7.16
CA VAL A 130 -24.83 20.43 -6.88
C VAL A 130 -23.83 19.77 -7.84
N LEU A 131 -24.28 18.80 -8.64
CA LEU A 131 -23.45 18.03 -9.55
C LEU A 131 -23.62 18.49 -11.00
N PRO A 132 -22.62 18.26 -11.87
CA PRO A 132 -21.35 17.58 -11.63
C PRO A 132 -20.40 18.40 -10.74
N CYS A 133 -19.64 17.71 -9.87
CA CYS A 133 -18.60 18.32 -9.03
C CYS A 133 -17.23 17.72 -9.36
N ALA A 134 -16.23 18.57 -9.51
CA ALA A 134 -14.86 18.14 -9.83
C ALA A 134 -14.08 17.72 -8.57
N ILE A 135 -13.06 16.88 -8.74
CA ILE A 135 -12.16 16.52 -7.62
C ILE A 135 -11.13 17.61 -7.28
N SER A 136 -10.92 18.55 -8.20
CA SER A 136 -10.06 19.74 -8.05
C SER A 136 -10.45 20.76 -9.12
N SER A 137 -9.87 21.96 -9.10
CA SER A 137 -10.16 23.02 -10.07
C SER A 137 -9.94 22.61 -11.54
N GLU A 138 -9.00 21.70 -11.79
CA GLU A 138 -8.69 21.17 -13.13
C GLU A 138 -8.95 19.65 -13.21
N GLY A 139 -9.62 19.10 -12.21
CA GLY A 139 -9.82 17.66 -12.08
C GLY A 139 -11.03 17.14 -12.85
N PRO A 140 -11.10 15.82 -13.07
CA PRO A 140 -12.29 15.19 -13.60
C PRO A 140 -13.50 15.42 -12.67
N SER A 141 -14.67 15.54 -13.30
CA SER A 141 -15.95 15.58 -12.61
C SER A 141 -16.58 14.21 -12.49
N LEU A 142 -17.29 13.99 -11.39
CA LEU A 142 -18.10 12.79 -11.17
C LEU A 142 -19.58 13.13 -11.38
N THR A 143 -20.30 12.24 -12.05
CA THR A 143 -21.74 12.39 -12.28
C THR A 143 -22.55 11.82 -11.12
N TYR A 144 -23.80 12.26 -10.98
CA TYR A 144 -24.69 11.74 -9.93
C TYR A 144 -24.90 10.22 -10.01
N PRO A 145 -25.14 9.60 -11.19
CA PRO A 145 -25.24 8.15 -11.29
C PRO A 145 -23.97 7.40 -10.85
N GLU A 146 -22.78 7.96 -11.13
CA GLU A 146 -21.52 7.36 -10.70
C GLU A 146 -21.37 7.37 -9.18
N LEU A 147 -21.69 8.51 -8.55
CA LEU A 147 -21.63 8.66 -7.10
C LEU A 147 -22.65 7.78 -6.39
N LEU A 148 -23.85 7.64 -6.94
CA LEU A 148 -24.91 6.80 -6.40
C LEU A 148 -24.51 5.32 -6.47
N ALA A 149 -23.99 4.85 -7.60
CA ALA A 149 -23.55 3.46 -7.76
C ALA A 149 -22.47 3.07 -6.75
N ILE A 150 -21.51 3.98 -6.48
CA ILE A 150 -20.46 3.79 -5.46
C ILE A 150 -21.09 3.66 -4.07
N ARG A 151 -22.02 4.56 -3.74
CA ARG A 151 -22.70 4.55 -2.46
C ARG A 151 -23.48 3.25 -2.25
N GLU A 152 -24.22 2.80 -3.26
CA GLU A 152 -25.02 1.56 -3.17
C GLU A 152 -24.13 0.33 -2.93
N ASP A 153 -22.99 0.23 -3.61
CA ASP A 153 -22.01 -0.84 -3.43
C ASP A 153 -21.47 -0.87 -1.99
N VAL A 154 -21.10 0.29 -1.45
CA VAL A 154 -20.59 0.40 -0.08
C VAL A 154 -21.68 0.16 0.97
N VAL A 155 -22.89 0.69 0.78
CA VAL A 155 -24.03 0.53 1.70
C VAL A 155 -24.45 -0.94 1.82
N ALA A 156 -24.35 -1.71 0.71
CA ALA A 156 -24.67 -3.13 0.72
C ALA A 156 -23.82 -3.93 1.74
N HIS A 157 -22.55 -3.53 1.95
CA HIS A 157 -21.67 -4.15 2.96
C HIS A 157 -22.19 -4.01 4.40
N TYR A 158 -23.00 -2.97 4.67
CA TYR A 158 -23.49 -2.64 6.00
C TYR A 158 -24.95 -3.05 6.23
N ALA A 159 -25.62 -3.69 5.27
CA ALA A 159 -27.07 -3.90 5.30
C ALA A 159 -27.59 -4.48 6.63
N ASP A 160 -26.90 -5.50 7.15
CA ASP A 160 -27.25 -6.24 8.37
C ASP A 160 -26.25 -6.04 9.52
N ARG A 161 -25.31 -5.08 9.41
CA ARG A 161 -24.29 -4.84 10.44
C ARG A 161 -24.79 -3.85 11.51
N ALA A 162 -24.39 -4.07 12.76
CA ALA A 162 -24.76 -3.22 13.89
C ALA A 162 -24.18 -1.79 13.80
N ASP A 163 -23.09 -1.61 13.06
CA ASP A 163 -22.39 -0.35 12.84
C ASP A 163 -23.00 0.51 11.71
N ARG A 164 -24.03 0.02 10.99
CA ARG A 164 -24.72 0.74 9.92
C ARG A 164 -25.18 2.16 10.30
N PRO A 165 -25.82 2.41 11.46
CA PRO A 165 -26.24 3.77 11.81
C PRO A 165 -25.06 4.74 11.97
N ALA A 166 -23.94 4.26 12.52
CA ALA A 166 -22.72 5.07 12.66
C ALA A 166 -22.10 5.39 11.30
N PHE A 167 -22.05 4.39 10.40
CA PHE A 167 -21.60 4.55 9.02
C PHE A 167 -22.46 5.58 8.25
N GLU A 168 -23.79 5.47 8.32
CA GLU A 168 -24.72 6.38 7.63
C GLU A 168 -24.59 7.82 8.16
N ALA A 169 -24.52 8.00 9.49
CA ALA A 169 -24.35 9.31 10.11
C ALA A 169 -23.02 9.97 9.70
N MET A 170 -21.93 9.21 9.71
CA MET A 170 -20.61 9.70 9.31
C MET A 170 -20.56 10.05 7.81
N SER A 171 -21.11 9.18 6.95
CA SER A 171 -21.21 9.43 5.51
C SER A 171 -22.02 10.70 5.21
N ALA A 172 -23.15 10.91 5.89
CA ALA A 172 -23.95 12.12 5.74
C ALA A 172 -23.20 13.38 6.18
N SER A 173 -22.48 13.32 7.30
CA SER A 173 -21.68 14.47 7.77
C SER A 173 -20.56 14.84 6.79
N ILE A 174 -19.87 13.86 6.22
CA ILE A 174 -18.82 14.10 5.21
C ILE A 174 -19.44 14.68 3.93
N SER A 175 -20.59 14.13 3.51
CA SER A 175 -21.32 14.61 2.34
C SER A 175 -21.74 16.08 2.44
N HIS A 176 -22.12 16.52 3.64
CA HIS A 176 -22.42 17.94 3.87
C HIS A 176 -21.20 18.84 3.60
N GLY A 177 -20.00 18.42 4.05
CA GLY A 177 -18.75 19.13 3.76
C GLY A 177 -18.40 19.15 2.26
N MET A 178 -18.54 17.99 1.58
CA MET A 178 -18.36 17.89 0.13
C MET A 178 -19.33 18.81 -0.63
N THR A 179 -20.61 18.79 -0.24
CA THR A 179 -21.65 19.63 -0.85
C THR A 179 -21.29 21.11 -0.75
N ALA A 180 -20.91 21.58 0.44
CA ALA A 180 -20.52 22.96 0.65
C ALA A 180 -19.29 23.37 -0.18
N GLN A 181 -18.29 22.48 -0.30
CA GLN A 181 -17.12 22.74 -1.14
C GLN A 181 -17.47 22.79 -2.63
N CYS A 182 -18.31 21.86 -3.10
CA CYS A 182 -18.79 21.82 -4.48
C CYS A 182 -19.62 23.06 -4.83
N GLU A 183 -20.54 23.49 -3.96
CA GLU A 183 -21.34 24.71 -4.17
C GLU A 183 -20.47 25.97 -4.19
N ALA A 184 -19.45 26.05 -3.33
CA ALA A 184 -18.58 27.22 -3.23
C ALA A 184 -17.54 27.32 -4.35
N ASN A 185 -16.93 26.19 -4.72
CA ASN A 185 -15.73 26.17 -5.56
C ASN A 185 -15.91 25.45 -6.90
N GLY A 186 -17.02 24.74 -7.10
CA GLY A 186 -17.21 23.80 -8.22
C GLY A 186 -16.43 22.49 -8.07
N PHE A 187 -15.69 22.30 -6.95
CA PHE A 187 -14.90 21.10 -6.70
C PHE A 187 -14.79 20.76 -5.21
N SER A 188 -14.52 19.50 -4.90
CA SER A 188 -14.19 19.01 -3.56
C SER A 188 -13.03 18.02 -3.63
N GLN A 189 -11.95 18.28 -2.88
CA GLN A 189 -10.83 17.35 -2.83
C GLN A 189 -11.19 16.05 -2.10
N ASP A 190 -12.24 16.05 -1.29
CA ASP A 190 -12.74 14.88 -0.59
C ASP A 190 -13.37 13.86 -1.57
N LEU A 191 -13.65 14.26 -2.83
CA LEU A 191 -14.05 13.34 -3.91
C LEU A 191 -12.87 12.55 -4.50
N LYS A 192 -11.62 12.85 -4.13
CA LYS A 192 -10.45 12.12 -4.65
C LYS A 192 -10.53 10.61 -4.40
N PRO A 193 -10.82 10.10 -3.18
CA PRO A 193 -10.99 8.66 -2.96
C PRO A 193 -12.12 8.06 -3.77
N VAL A 194 -13.22 8.79 -3.98
CA VAL A 194 -14.37 8.33 -4.77
C VAL A 194 -13.98 8.19 -6.26
N TYR A 195 -13.22 9.14 -6.79
CA TYR A 195 -12.68 9.05 -8.15
C TYR A 195 -11.61 7.96 -8.28
N THR A 196 -10.71 7.83 -7.30
CA THR A 196 -9.76 6.72 -7.22
C THR A 196 -10.50 5.40 -7.24
N TRP A 197 -11.53 5.22 -6.41
CA TRP A 197 -12.38 4.04 -6.44
C TRP A 197 -12.98 3.80 -7.82
N LYS A 198 -13.53 4.81 -8.50
CA LYS A 198 -14.12 4.64 -9.85
C LYS A 198 -13.10 4.12 -10.85
N THR A 199 -11.96 4.82 -10.94
CA THR A 199 -10.89 4.45 -11.87
C THR A 199 -10.29 3.09 -11.54
N GLN A 200 -10.15 2.78 -10.26
CA GLN A 200 -9.52 1.58 -9.78
C GLN A 200 -10.47 0.41 -9.71
N LYS A 201 -11.80 0.58 -9.59
CA LYS A 201 -12.77 -0.49 -9.76
C LYS A 201 -12.82 -0.95 -11.20
N VAL A 202 -12.71 -0.04 -12.18
CA VAL A 202 -12.58 -0.43 -13.59
C VAL A 202 -11.26 -1.16 -13.86
N LEU A 203 -10.16 -0.76 -13.20
CA LEU A 203 -8.89 -1.48 -13.29
C LEU A 203 -8.92 -2.81 -12.52
N ALA A 204 -9.55 -2.85 -11.34
CA ALA A 204 -9.70 -4.01 -10.48
C ALA A 204 -10.65 -5.03 -11.10
N GLU A 205 -11.79 -4.66 -11.69
CA GLU A 205 -12.62 -5.58 -12.48
C GLU A 205 -11.82 -6.18 -13.64
N LYS A 206 -10.90 -5.41 -14.23
CA LYS A 206 -9.95 -5.89 -15.25
C LYS A 206 -8.73 -6.57 -14.65
N THR A 207 -8.57 -6.66 -13.34
CA THR A 207 -7.38 -7.28 -12.73
C THR A 207 -7.68 -8.13 -11.50
N ALA A 208 -8.96 -8.42 -11.30
CA ALA A 208 -9.53 -9.02 -10.11
C ALA A 208 -9.13 -10.48 -9.99
N ALA A 209 -9.34 -11.00 -8.79
CA ALA A 209 -9.20 -12.40 -8.51
C ALA A 209 -10.04 -13.27 -9.47
N GLY A 210 -9.39 -14.08 -10.32
CA GLY A 210 -10.04 -15.00 -11.27
C GLY A 210 -10.22 -14.47 -12.69
N GLU A 211 -9.83 -13.23 -12.99
CA GLU A 211 -10.00 -12.63 -14.32
C GLU A 211 -8.75 -12.81 -15.20
N GLU A 212 -8.93 -13.23 -16.46
CA GLU A 212 -7.85 -13.39 -17.46
C GLU A 212 -7.10 -12.06 -17.74
N THR A 213 -7.68 -10.93 -17.32
CA THR A 213 -7.17 -9.58 -17.57
C THR A 213 -6.25 -9.02 -16.47
N SER A 214 -6.09 -9.75 -15.35
CA SER A 214 -5.02 -9.49 -14.36
C SER A 214 -3.72 -9.11 -15.04
N ILE A 215 -2.92 -8.19 -14.45
CA ILE A 215 -1.61 -7.83 -15.00
C ILE A 215 -0.94 -9.16 -15.31
N THR A 216 -0.74 -9.46 -16.60
CA THR A 216 -0.58 -10.84 -17.11
C THR A 216 0.56 -11.57 -16.40
N GLU A 217 1.46 -10.79 -15.82
CA GLU A 217 2.61 -11.21 -15.05
C GLU A 217 2.29 -11.67 -13.61
N PHE A 218 1.30 -11.12 -12.92
CA PHE A 218 1.01 -11.42 -11.51
C PHE A 218 -0.16 -12.37 -11.34
N GLY A 219 -1.02 -12.46 -12.35
CA GLY A 219 -2.29 -13.13 -12.18
C GLY A 219 -3.20 -12.33 -11.24
N PRO A 220 -4.29 -12.94 -10.77
CA PRO A 220 -5.23 -12.28 -9.88
C PRO A 220 -4.57 -11.63 -8.66
N TRP A 221 -4.95 -10.39 -8.33
CA TRP A 221 -4.50 -9.72 -7.10
C TRP A 221 -5.64 -9.00 -6.39
N THR A 222 -5.44 -8.75 -5.10
CA THR A 222 -6.45 -8.20 -4.17
C THR A 222 -6.02 -6.85 -3.58
N SER A 223 -4.72 -6.64 -3.43
CA SER A 223 -4.15 -5.36 -3.02
C SER A 223 -2.81 -5.12 -3.70
N TYR A 224 -2.47 -3.85 -3.89
CA TYR A 224 -1.22 -3.40 -4.47
C TYR A 224 -0.60 -2.31 -3.61
N ARG A 225 0.73 -2.33 -3.47
CA ARG A 225 1.46 -1.26 -2.80
C ARG A 225 2.74 -0.91 -3.54
N TYR A 226 2.94 0.39 -3.66
CA TYR A 226 4.18 0.99 -4.10
C TYR A 226 5.09 1.27 -2.91
N PHE A 227 6.35 0.84 -2.98
CA PHE A 227 7.37 1.16 -1.99
C PHE A 227 8.32 2.23 -2.58
N PRO A 228 8.18 3.51 -2.17
CA PRO A 228 8.92 4.60 -2.79
C PRO A 228 10.42 4.51 -2.52
N PHE A 229 11.19 4.97 -3.51
CA PHE A 229 12.62 5.20 -3.35
C PHE A 229 12.87 6.37 -2.39
N GLN A 230 13.89 6.23 -1.55
CA GLN A 230 14.40 7.29 -0.67
C GLN A 230 15.56 8.04 -1.32
N GLY A 231 16.12 7.52 -2.41
CA GLY A 231 17.18 8.17 -3.19
C GLY A 231 17.06 7.93 -4.69
N PHE A 232 17.65 8.82 -5.49
CA PHE A 232 17.59 8.81 -6.96
C PHE A 232 18.22 7.58 -7.64
N LYS A 233 19.03 6.80 -6.92
CA LYS A 233 19.72 5.62 -7.43
C LYS A 233 19.07 4.31 -6.99
N GLU A 234 17.83 4.34 -6.53
CA GLU A 234 17.19 3.12 -6.04
C GLU A 234 16.27 2.51 -7.09
N PHE A 235 16.16 1.19 -7.07
CA PHE A 235 15.12 0.51 -7.82
C PHE A 235 13.73 0.78 -7.24
N LEU A 236 12.76 0.78 -8.14
CA LEU A 236 11.34 0.85 -7.84
C LEU A 236 10.84 -0.52 -7.40
N VAL A 237 10.16 -0.60 -6.26
CA VAL A 237 9.63 -1.85 -5.72
C VAL A 237 8.11 -1.77 -5.63
N SER A 238 7.47 -2.74 -6.24
CA SER A 238 6.02 -2.92 -6.28
C SER A 238 5.66 -4.26 -5.62
N ALA A 239 4.63 -4.29 -4.80
CA ALA A 239 4.18 -5.48 -4.10
C ALA A 239 2.68 -5.72 -4.33
N TYR A 240 2.28 -6.98 -4.40
CA TYR A 240 0.94 -7.43 -4.74
C TYR A 240 0.52 -8.54 -3.79
N ARG A 241 -0.66 -8.42 -3.19
CA ARG A 241 -1.31 -9.51 -2.46
C ARG A 241 -2.12 -10.34 -3.44
N THR A 242 -1.70 -11.59 -3.64
CA THR A 242 -2.34 -12.52 -4.58
C THR A 242 -3.08 -13.63 -3.81
N PRO A 243 -4.22 -14.13 -4.29
CA PRO A 243 -4.87 -15.29 -3.69
C PRO A 243 -4.01 -16.54 -3.88
N THR A 244 -4.20 -17.53 -3.01
CA THR A 244 -3.52 -18.83 -3.08
C THR A 244 -3.77 -19.50 -4.44
N GLY A 245 -2.71 -19.98 -5.10
CA GLY A 245 -2.79 -20.63 -6.42
C GLY A 245 -2.68 -19.69 -7.64
N GLY A 246 -2.29 -18.44 -7.44
CA GLY A 246 -1.91 -17.52 -8.52
C GLY A 246 -0.56 -17.86 -9.18
N THR A 247 0.07 -16.88 -9.83
CA THR A 247 1.42 -17.08 -10.44
C THR A 247 2.52 -17.31 -9.40
N GLY A 248 2.23 -17.09 -8.12
CA GLY A 248 3.17 -17.09 -7.01
C GLY A 248 4.07 -15.84 -6.96
N ARG A 249 3.94 -14.89 -7.90
CA ARG A 249 4.71 -13.63 -7.87
C ARG A 249 3.98 -12.64 -6.96
N ILE A 250 4.72 -12.02 -6.04
CA ILE A 250 4.18 -11.09 -5.04
C ILE A 250 4.93 -9.76 -4.98
N VAL A 251 6.16 -9.71 -5.50
CA VAL A 251 6.96 -8.47 -5.60
C VAL A 251 7.50 -8.34 -7.03
N SER A 252 7.61 -7.12 -7.55
CA SER A 252 8.35 -6.81 -8.77
C SER A 252 9.28 -5.62 -8.60
N VAL A 253 10.44 -5.74 -9.24
CA VAL A 253 11.44 -4.71 -9.39
C VAL A 253 11.84 -4.62 -10.85
N ALA A 254 11.60 -3.47 -11.48
CA ALA A 254 11.93 -3.25 -12.89
C ALA A 254 13.45 -3.15 -13.09
N LEU A 255 13.96 -3.88 -14.08
CA LEU A 255 15.38 -3.94 -14.44
C LEU A 255 15.54 -3.36 -15.86
N ALA A 256 16.20 -2.22 -15.97
CA ALA A 256 16.47 -1.56 -17.24
C ALA A 256 17.97 -1.56 -17.56
N THR A 257 18.29 -1.36 -18.84
CA THR A 257 19.65 -1.15 -19.33
C THR A 257 19.72 0.13 -20.15
N GLU A 258 20.91 0.70 -20.26
CA GLU A 258 21.18 1.96 -20.98
C GLU A 258 20.72 1.92 -22.46
N SER A 259 20.69 0.74 -23.08
CA SER A 259 20.25 0.55 -24.46
C SER A 259 18.87 -0.10 -24.51
N ALA A 260 18.00 0.41 -25.40
CA ALA A 260 16.70 -0.19 -25.73
C ALA A 260 16.82 -1.61 -26.34
N LEU A 261 18.02 -2.03 -26.75
CA LEU A 261 18.32 -3.38 -27.25
C LEU A 261 19.11 -4.23 -26.25
N GLY A 262 19.36 -3.70 -25.04
CA GLY A 262 20.01 -4.40 -23.94
C GLY A 262 19.05 -5.37 -23.23
N ALA A 263 19.59 -6.16 -22.32
CA ALA A 263 18.77 -7.10 -21.56
C ALA A 263 17.90 -6.33 -20.57
N SER A 264 16.58 -6.42 -20.65
CA SER A 264 15.66 -5.71 -19.75
C SER A 264 14.54 -6.62 -19.28
N GLY A 265 14.01 -6.38 -18.10
CA GLY A 265 12.99 -7.25 -17.53
C GLY A 265 12.69 -6.94 -16.08
N LYS A 266 12.41 -7.96 -15.28
CA LYS A 266 11.94 -7.81 -13.90
C LYS A 266 12.56 -8.86 -12.99
N LEU A 267 12.91 -8.43 -11.79
CA LEU A 267 13.09 -9.30 -10.63
C LEU A 267 11.72 -9.47 -9.95
N TYR A 268 11.38 -10.72 -9.63
CA TYR A 268 10.19 -11.08 -8.88
C TYR A 268 10.55 -11.73 -7.55
N GLY A 269 9.89 -11.29 -6.48
CA GLY A 269 9.80 -12.06 -5.25
C GLY A 269 8.56 -12.95 -5.30
N ARG A 270 8.70 -14.18 -4.81
CA ARG A 270 7.65 -15.20 -4.86
C ARG A 270 7.14 -15.59 -3.47
N ASP A 271 5.91 -16.08 -3.42
CA ASP A 271 5.24 -16.57 -2.21
C ASP A 271 5.89 -17.83 -1.60
N ASP A 272 6.60 -18.60 -2.41
CA ASP A 272 7.44 -19.72 -1.99
C ASP A 272 8.80 -19.31 -1.40
N GLY A 273 9.06 -18.00 -1.26
CA GLY A 273 10.30 -17.48 -0.70
C GLY A 273 11.50 -17.47 -1.65
N THR A 274 11.28 -17.69 -2.95
CA THR A 274 12.33 -17.57 -3.98
C THR A 274 12.37 -16.19 -4.64
N LEU A 275 13.53 -15.85 -5.21
CA LEU A 275 13.67 -14.72 -6.13
C LEU A 275 13.90 -15.24 -7.55
N SER A 276 13.22 -14.65 -8.52
CA SER A 276 13.39 -15.00 -9.94
C SER A 276 13.58 -13.76 -10.80
N ILE A 277 14.38 -13.85 -11.85
CA ILE A 277 14.56 -12.78 -12.83
C ILE A 277 14.18 -13.29 -14.20
N GLU A 278 13.35 -12.53 -14.91
CA GLU A 278 12.98 -12.77 -16.30
C GLU A 278 13.39 -11.57 -17.13
N LEU A 279 14.17 -11.83 -18.18
CA LEU A 279 14.71 -10.82 -19.08
C LEU A 279 14.31 -11.12 -20.52
N SER A 280 13.99 -10.05 -21.23
CA SER A 280 14.17 -9.92 -22.68
C SER A 280 15.61 -9.50 -22.98
N GLY A 281 16.18 -9.98 -24.08
CA GLY A 281 17.59 -9.81 -24.42
C GLY A 281 18.52 -10.86 -23.79
N SER A 282 19.70 -11.02 -24.39
CA SER A 282 20.62 -12.09 -24.02
C SER A 282 21.45 -11.79 -22.76
N ALA A 283 21.33 -12.68 -21.77
CA ALA A 283 22.19 -12.72 -20.58
C ALA A 283 22.70 -14.16 -20.31
N ASP A 284 23.99 -14.27 -20.01
CA ASP A 284 24.63 -15.55 -19.65
C ASP A 284 24.56 -15.81 -18.14
N ALA A 285 24.63 -14.75 -17.33
CA ALA A 285 24.58 -14.84 -15.88
C ALA A 285 24.01 -13.56 -15.26
N ILE A 286 23.46 -13.71 -14.05
CA ILE A 286 22.99 -12.61 -13.21
C ILE A 286 23.46 -12.84 -11.78
N GLU A 287 23.82 -11.77 -11.07
CA GLU A 287 24.18 -11.83 -9.66
C GLU A 287 23.82 -10.54 -8.90
N PHE A 288 23.57 -10.70 -7.60
CA PHE A 288 23.60 -9.59 -6.66
C PHE A 288 25.03 -9.32 -6.19
N ARG A 289 25.35 -8.05 -6.01
CA ARG A 289 26.58 -7.60 -5.34
C ARG A 289 26.23 -6.61 -4.23
N ALA A 290 26.90 -6.75 -3.10
CA ALA A 290 26.85 -5.82 -1.98
C ALA A 290 28.27 -5.58 -1.44
N ALA A 291 28.49 -4.43 -0.81
CA ALA A 291 29.80 -4.10 -0.27
C ALA A 291 30.22 -5.10 0.82
N GLY A 292 31.43 -5.66 0.69
CA GLY A 292 31.98 -6.61 1.67
C GLY A 292 31.38 -8.02 1.61
N MET A 293 30.62 -8.35 0.57
CA MET A 293 30.02 -9.66 0.38
C MET A 293 30.51 -10.32 -0.92
N GLU A 294 30.59 -11.65 -0.89
CA GLU A 294 30.74 -12.43 -2.12
C GLU A 294 29.49 -12.29 -3.01
N PRO A 295 29.64 -12.23 -4.34
CA PRO A 295 28.50 -12.13 -5.25
C PRO A 295 27.55 -13.32 -5.11
N VAL A 296 26.25 -13.02 -5.06
CA VAL A 296 25.19 -14.04 -4.96
C VAL A 296 24.63 -14.28 -6.36
N ARG A 297 25.02 -15.41 -6.97
CA ARG A 297 24.72 -15.71 -8.36
C ARG A 297 23.39 -16.44 -8.53
N PHE A 298 22.57 -15.98 -9.46
CA PHE A 298 21.35 -16.67 -9.85
C PHE A 298 21.69 -17.88 -10.72
N GLN A 299 20.95 -18.97 -10.52
CA GLN A 299 20.98 -20.12 -11.42
C GLN A 299 20.14 -19.81 -12.67
N LYS A 300 20.69 -20.05 -13.86
CA LYS A 300 19.91 -19.98 -15.10
C LYS A 300 18.96 -21.18 -15.16
N THR A 301 17.66 -20.91 -15.23
CA THR A 301 16.60 -21.93 -15.25
C THR A 301 16.00 -22.13 -16.63
N GLY A 302 16.14 -21.12 -17.50
CA GLY A 302 15.60 -21.17 -18.85
C GLY A 302 16.07 -20.03 -19.74
N GLY A 303 15.62 -20.07 -20.99
CA GLY A 303 15.85 -19.02 -21.96
C GLY A 303 15.69 -19.52 -23.39
N THR A 304 15.41 -18.59 -24.29
CA THR A 304 15.27 -18.83 -25.73
C THR A 304 16.14 -17.85 -26.51
N GLY A 305 16.47 -18.17 -27.77
CA GLY A 305 17.31 -17.31 -28.61
C GLY A 305 18.82 -17.37 -28.31
N GLY A 306 19.63 -16.81 -29.22
CA GLY A 306 21.09 -16.76 -29.12
C GLY A 306 21.59 -15.48 -28.44
N ASN A 307 22.77 -15.00 -28.80
CA ASN A 307 23.33 -13.74 -28.27
C ASN A 307 22.73 -12.51 -28.96
N ASN A 308 21.41 -12.32 -28.89
CA ASN A 308 20.70 -11.22 -29.54
C ASN A 308 19.58 -10.60 -28.66
N PHE A 309 18.97 -9.52 -29.13
CA PHE A 309 17.94 -8.77 -28.40
C PHE A 309 16.57 -9.46 -28.35
N LEU A 310 16.34 -10.48 -29.20
CA LEU A 310 15.12 -11.30 -29.20
C LEU A 310 15.25 -12.51 -28.26
N ALA A 311 16.42 -12.69 -27.63
CA ALA A 311 16.61 -13.76 -26.68
C ALA A 311 15.81 -13.50 -25.40
N GLU A 312 15.56 -14.55 -24.64
CA GLU A 312 14.93 -14.50 -23.34
C GLU A 312 15.81 -15.25 -22.33
N GLY A 313 15.80 -14.80 -21.08
CA GLY A 313 16.54 -15.44 -20.00
C GLY A 313 15.71 -15.52 -18.73
N SER A 314 15.70 -16.71 -18.12
CA SER A 314 15.07 -16.94 -16.82
C SER A 314 16.11 -17.42 -15.82
N PHE A 315 16.10 -16.82 -14.64
CA PHE A 315 17.08 -17.05 -13.59
C PHE A 315 16.38 -17.14 -12.23
N SER A 316 16.90 -17.94 -11.32
CA SER A 316 16.35 -18.05 -9.96
C SER A 316 17.44 -18.11 -8.89
N LEU A 317 17.11 -17.59 -7.71
CA LEU A 317 17.76 -17.93 -6.46
C LEU A 317 16.82 -18.83 -5.67
N ASP A 318 17.38 -19.90 -5.10
CA ASP A 318 16.63 -20.77 -4.23
C ASP A 318 16.24 -20.07 -2.90
N GLU A 319 15.38 -20.73 -2.14
CA GLU A 319 14.87 -20.23 -0.86
C GLU A 319 15.99 -19.97 0.16
N ALA A 320 17.03 -20.82 0.18
CA ALA A 320 18.13 -20.70 1.14
C ALA A 320 19.01 -19.46 0.84
N ALA A 321 19.36 -19.23 -0.42
CA ALA A 321 20.08 -18.05 -0.85
C ALA A 321 19.25 -16.78 -0.70
N THR A 322 17.94 -16.86 -0.98
CA THR A 322 17.01 -15.74 -0.77
C THR A 322 16.92 -15.37 0.71
N ARG A 323 16.76 -16.35 1.60
CA ARG A 323 16.75 -16.13 3.05
C ARG A 323 18.05 -15.48 3.53
N ALA A 324 19.20 -15.98 3.10
CA ALA A 324 20.49 -15.40 3.47
C ALA A 324 20.65 -13.94 3.01
N LEU A 325 20.08 -13.57 1.86
CA LEU A 325 20.03 -12.18 1.39
C LEU A 325 19.10 -11.30 2.24
N LEU A 326 17.95 -11.83 2.68
CA LEU A 326 16.97 -11.09 3.47
C LEU A 326 17.35 -10.96 4.96
N GLU A 327 18.30 -11.76 5.44
CA GLU A 327 18.89 -11.66 6.78
C GLU A 327 19.97 -10.57 6.90
N LEU A 328 20.39 -9.96 5.79
CA LEU A 328 21.34 -8.85 5.79
C LEU A 328 20.75 -7.61 6.48
N PRO A 329 21.61 -6.70 6.99
CA PRO A 329 21.16 -5.41 7.53
C PRO A 329 20.29 -4.66 6.53
N GLU A 330 19.21 -4.03 7.01
CA GLU A 330 18.18 -3.41 6.16
C GLU A 330 18.73 -2.31 5.25
N GLU A 331 19.77 -1.61 5.70
CA GLU A 331 20.48 -0.56 4.97
C GLU A 331 21.42 -1.09 3.86
N THR A 332 21.63 -2.41 3.81
CA THR A 332 22.49 -3.05 2.81
C THR A 332 21.92 -2.81 1.41
N LYS A 333 22.76 -2.29 0.52
CA LYS A 333 22.38 -1.93 -0.86
C LYS A 333 22.81 -3.03 -1.82
N LEU A 334 21.84 -3.73 -2.41
CA LEU A 334 22.07 -4.75 -3.42
C LEU A 334 22.12 -4.11 -4.81
N ALA A 335 23.26 -4.19 -5.49
CA ALA A 335 23.37 -3.88 -6.90
C ALA A 335 23.14 -5.16 -7.72
N ILE A 336 22.40 -5.06 -8.82
CA ILE A 336 22.05 -6.20 -9.68
C ILE A 336 22.89 -6.12 -10.94
N TYR A 337 23.69 -7.14 -11.21
CA TYR A 337 24.57 -7.21 -12.37
C TYR A 337 24.17 -8.35 -13.28
N TYR A 338 24.35 -8.15 -14.58
CA TYR A 338 24.23 -9.20 -15.59
C TYR A 338 25.47 -9.26 -16.48
N GLN A 339 25.70 -10.43 -17.03
CA GLN A 339 26.73 -10.68 -18.05
C GLN A 339 26.02 -10.82 -19.40
N PRO A 340 26.18 -9.87 -20.35
CA PRO A 340 25.54 -9.97 -21.66
C PRO A 340 26.02 -11.22 -22.40
N GLY A 341 25.13 -11.81 -23.21
CA GLY A 341 25.43 -13.04 -23.96
C GLY A 341 26.73 -12.97 -24.78
N GLY A 342 27.63 -13.91 -24.53
CA GLY A 342 28.92 -14.02 -25.22
C GLY A 342 29.96 -12.97 -24.83
N ARG A 343 29.73 -12.20 -23.76
CA ARG A 343 30.69 -11.23 -23.21
C ARG A 343 31.09 -11.62 -21.80
N ASN A 344 32.31 -11.27 -21.38
CA ASN A 344 32.81 -11.53 -20.02
C ASN A 344 32.75 -10.30 -19.09
N THR A 345 32.07 -9.24 -19.52
CA THR A 345 31.94 -7.99 -18.76
C THR A 345 30.62 -7.96 -18.01
N TRP A 346 30.68 -7.69 -16.71
CA TRP A 346 29.49 -7.46 -15.90
C TRP A 346 29.00 -6.03 -16.06
N ILE A 347 27.70 -5.86 -16.27
CA ILE A 347 27.03 -4.57 -16.41
C ILE A 347 25.96 -4.48 -15.32
N GLN A 348 25.85 -3.34 -14.66
CA GLN A 348 24.82 -3.10 -13.66
C GLN A 348 23.50 -2.73 -14.32
N PHE A 349 22.38 -3.23 -13.79
CA PHE A 349 21.06 -2.75 -14.17
C PHE A 349 20.81 -1.32 -13.65
N GLN A 350 20.02 -0.58 -14.42
CA GLN A 350 19.66 0.80 -14.16
C GLN A 350 18.20 0.91 -13.69
N ASN A 351 17.87 2.02 -13.02
CA ASN A 351 16.49 2.36 -12.68
C ASN A 351 15.79 3.14 -13.80
N TYR A 352 14.57 3.59 -13.53
CA TYR A 352 13.73 4.36 -14.47
C TYR A 352 14.31 5.72 -14.88
N SER A 353 15.39 6.17 -14.25
CA SER A 353 16.10 7.43 -14.57
C SER A 353 17.45 7.17 -15.27
N ASP A 354 17.65 5.97 -15.82
CA ASP A 354 18.86 5.54 -16.52
C ASP A 354 20.14 5.65 -15.67
N GLN A 355 20.01 5.45 -14.35
CA GLN A 355 21.14 5.46 -13.42
C GLN A 355 21.38 4.07 -12.83
N ASP A 356 22.65 3.73 -12.60
CA ASP A 356 23.07 2.55 -11.86
C ASP A 356 22.31 2.46 -10.53
N ALA A 357 21.53 1.39 -10.39
CA ALA A 357 20.54 1.29 -9.35
C ALA A 357 20.88 0.25 -8.28
N VAL A 358 20.39 0.51 -7.07
CA VAL A 358 20.52 -0.38 -5.92
C VAL A 358 19.17 -0.67 -5.29
N LEU A 359 19.02 -1.85 -4.71
CA LEU A 359 17.85 -2.30 -3.97
C LEU A 359 18.23 -2.45 -2.49
N PRO A 360 17.75 -1.58 -1.59
CA PRO A 360 17.92 -1.78 -0.16
C PRO A 360 17.25 -3.08 0.30
N VAL A 361 17.95 -3.90 1.09
CA VAL A 361 17.43 -5.17 1.61
C VAL A 361 16.14 -4.95 2.41
N GLY A 362 16.12 -3.94 3.28
CA GLY A 362 14.94 -3.62 4.10
C GLY A 362 13.70 -3.30 3.25
N ARG A 363 13.87 -2.75 2.05
CA ARG A 363 12.73 -2.48 1.15
C ARG A 363 12.21 -3.75 0.51
N LEU A 364 13.10 -4.63 0.05
CA LEU A 364 12.69 -5.92 -0.50
C LEU A 364 11.97 -6.75 0.57
N LYS A 365 12.52 -6.79 1.79
CA LYS A 365 11.92 -7.46 2.95
C LYS A 365 10.53 -6.88 3.26
N ALA A 366 10.41 -5.57 3.43
CA ALA A 366 9.12 -4.92 3.73
C ALA A 366 8.07 -5.15 2.63
N ALA A 367 8.48 -5.24 1.36
CA ALA A 367 7.59 -5.55 0.25
C ALA A 367 7.10 -6.99 0.28
N ILE A 368 8.00 -7.95 0.55
CA ILE A 368 7.65 -9.37 0.72
C ILE A 368 6.73 -9.55 1.93
N ASP A 369 7.12 -9.04 3.10
CA ASP A 369 6.36 -9.17 4.35
C ASP A 369 4.92 -8.62 4.19
N TRP A 370 4.78 -7.45 3.56
CA TRP A 370 3.47 -6.85 3.31
C TRP A 370 2.61 -7.70 2.35
N ALA A 371 3.22 -8.23 1.29
CA ALA A 371 2.52 -9.01 0.27
C ALA A 371 2.15 -10.42 0.74
N SER A 372 2.95 -10.99 1.64
CA SER A 372 2.76 -12.31 2.25
C SER A 372 1.94 -12.26 3.54
N ALA A 373 1.47 -11.08 3.97
CA ALA A 373 0.66 -10.95 5.17
C ALA A 373 -0.59 -11.87 5.09
N PRO A 374 -0.90 -12.62 6.16
CA PRO A 374 -2.01 -13.57 6.16
C PRO A 374 -3.36 -12.86 5.95
N VAL A 375 -4.36 -13.61 5.47
CA VAL A 375 -5.77 -13.18 5.45
C VAL A 375 -6.43 -13.66 6.76
N PRO A 376 -7.33 -12.87 7.39
CA PRO A 376 -8.11 -13.35 8.53
C PRO A 376 -8.87 -14.64 8.21
N GLU A 377 -8.81 -15.63 9.12
CA GLU A 377 -9.61 -16.87 9.04
C GLU A 377 -11.10 -16.62 9.25
#